data_AF-X1N0A4-F1
#
_entry.id   AF-X1N0A4-F1
#
_cell.length_a   1.000
_cell.length_b   1.000
_cell.length_c   1.000
_cell.angle_alpha   90.00
_cell.angle_beta   90.00
_cell.angle_gamma   90.00
#
_symmetry.space_group_name_H-M   'P 1'
#
loop_
_entity.id
_entity.type
_entity.pdbx_description
1 polymer ?
#
loop_
_entity_poly.entity_id
_entity_poly.type
_entity_poly.pdbx_seq_one_letter_code
_entity_poly.pdbx_strand_id
1 'polypeptide(L)'
;MIYSDELGTYIGAGKTLVAMTGSPYSPLKSGRLIQLKLIVYGSAATALIEGLIAVVTCPLWGVPVTVGTAGGGLRTAPTLPIPVGIQNCDVQIQTGVDLKCEIKNVSADTLVTVEATLIGVFEG
;
A
#
# COMPACT_ATOMS: atom_id res chain seq x y z
N MET A 1 -19.87 11.66 -0.80
CA MET A 1 -18.77 12.42 -1.43
C MET A 1 -17.62 11.44 -1.65
N ILE A 2 -16.87 11.51 -2.75
CA ILE A 2 -15.68 10.66 -2.93
C ILE A 2 -14.44 11.46 -2.52
N TYR A 3 -13.61 10.88 -1.65
CA TYR A 3 -12.34 11.47 -1.25
C TYR A 3 -11.27 10.39 -1.17
N SER A 4 -10.01 10.80 -1.22
CA SER A 4 -8.87 9.92 -1.01
C SER A 4 -8.01 10.43 0.14
N ASP A 5 -7.39 9.52 0.88
CA ASP A 5 -6.46 9.86 1.95
C ASP A 5 -5.27 8.90 2.00
N GLU A 6 -4.16 9.39 2.54
CA GLU A 6 -2.97 8.58 2.79
C GLU A 6 -3.20 7.70 4.01
N LEU A 7 -3.17 6.37 3.82
CA LEU A 7 -3.32 5.40 4.91
C LEU A 7 -1.99 5.12 5.60
N GLY A 8 -0.90 5.29 4.88
CA GLY A 8 0.44 5.17 5.43
C GLY A 8 1.54 5.12 4.38
N THR A 9 2.76 5.22 4.89
CA THR A 9 4.00 5.15 4.10
C THR A 9 4.88 4.01 4.58
N TYR A 10 5.79 3.58 3.72
CA TYR A 10 6.74 2.53 4.01
C TYR A 10 8.08 2.85 3.41
N ILE A 11 9.14 2.67 4.21
CA ILE A 11 10.53 2.69 3.77
C ILE A 11 11.20 1.46 4.34
N GLY A 12 11.60 0.52 3.49
CA GLY A 12 12.26 -0.70 3.97
C GLY A 12 12.42 -1.78 2.92
N ALA A 13 13.01 -2.90 3.33
CA ALA A 13 13.35 -4.02 2.45
C ALA A 13 12.81 -5.37 2.99
N GLY A 14 11.82 -5.34 3.89
CA GLY A 14 11.32 -6.55 4.56
C GLY A 14 10.52 -7.48 3.63
N LYS A 15 10.71 -8.80 3.77
CA LYS A 15 9.90 -9.86 3.09
C LYS A 15 8.69 -10.29 3.93
N THR A 16 8.66 -9.95 5.21
CA THR A 16 7.52 -10.16 6.10
C THR A 16 6.60 -8.96 6.07
N LEU A 17 5.31 -9.18 6.30
CA LEU A 17 4.37 -8.08 6.52
C LEU A 17 4.81 -7.29 7.74
N VAL A 18 4.96 -5.98 7.57
CA VAL A 18 5.27 -5.03 8.63
C VAL A 18 4.28 -3.87 8.58
N ALA A 19 3.94 -3.32 9.73
CA ALA A 19 3.05 -2.17 9.81
C ALA A 19 3.64 -0.97 9.05
N MET A 20 2.79 -0.29 8.28
CA MET A 20 3.16 0.97 7.63
C MET A 20 3.22 2.12 8.64
N THR A 21 4.06 3.11 8.38
CA THR A 21 4.05 4.37 9.14
C THR A 21 2.71 5.07 8.93
N GLY A 22 2.05 5.47 10.01
CA GLY A 22 0.68 6.01 9.96
C GLY A 22 -0.42 4.98 10.23
N SER A 23 -0.09 3.68 10.27
CA SER A 23 -1.02 2.63 10.69
C SER A 23 -1.03 2.47 12.23
N PRO A 24 -2.19 2.21 12.86
CA PRO A 24 -3.52 2.14 12.26
C PRO A 24 -4.06 3.51 11.83
N TYR A 25 -4.80 3.53 10.73
CA TYR A 25 -5.47 4.73 10.21
C TYR A 25 -6.96 4.72 10.56
N SER A 26 -7.49 5.84 11.06
CA SER A 26 -8.91 6.00 11.34
C SER A 26 -9.60 6.81 10.22
N PRO A 27 -10.66 6.30 9.57
CA PRO A 27 -11.35 7.01 8.50
C PRO A 27 -12.00 8.33 8.95
N LEU A 28 -11.84 9.39 8.14
CA LEU A 28 -12.42 10.71 8.40
C LEU A 28 -13.96 10.72 8.42
N LYS A 29 -14.60 9.82 7.66
CA LYS A 29 -16.06 9.64 7.60
C LYS A 29 -16.42 8.17 7.50
N SER A 30 -17.56 7.80 8.07
CA SER A 30 -18.18 6.49 7.84
C SER A 30 -18.74 6.39 6.42
N GLY A 31 -18.70 5.19 5.84
CA GLY A 31 -19.05 4.96 4.44
C GLY A 31 -18.45 3.68 3.90
N ARG A 32 -17.83 3.73 2.73
CA ARG A 32 -17.19 2.60 2.06
C ARG A 32 -15.77 2.93 1.63
N LEU A 33 -14.87 1.97 1.76
CA LEU A 33 -13.59 1.97 1.04
C LEU A 33 -13.85 1.30 -0.31
N ILE A 34 -13.70 2.07 -1.38
CA ILE A 34 -14.04 1.65 -2.74
C ILE A 34 -12.80 1.27 -3.58
N GLN A 35 -11.61 1.72 -3.16
CA GLN A 35 -10.37 1.43 -3.86
C GLN A 35 -9.16 1.61 -2.95
N LEU A 36 -8.14 0.78 -3.14
CA LEU A 36 -6.78 1.00 -2.64
C LEU A 36 -5.84 1.27 -3.80
N LYS A 37 -4.91 2.20 -3.59
CA LYS A 37 -3.81 2.49 -4.51
C LYS A 37 -2.48 2.37 -3.80
N LEU A 38 -1.55 1.66 -4.41
CA LEU A 38 -0.18 1.51 -3.93
C LEU A 38 0.77 2.19 -4.92
N ILE A 39 1.41 3.26 -4.45
CA ILE A 39 2.42 3.98 -5.22
C ILE A 39 3.78 3.61 -4.68
N VAL A 40 4.73 3.33 -5.57
CA VAL A 40 6.08 2.90 -5.20
C VAL A 40 7.11 3.82 -5.83
N TYR A 41 8.07 4.25 -5.03
CA TYR A 41 9.20 5.09 -5.38
C TYR A 41 10.51 4.34 -5.09
N GLY A 42 11.54 4.61 -5.89
CA GLY A 42 12.88 4.07 -5.65
C GLY A 42 13.77 5.14 -5.03
N SER A 43 14.36 4.88 -3.86
CA SER A 43 15.22 5.86 -3.17
C SER A 43 16.68 5.46 -3.03
N ALA A 44 17.04 4.21 -3.34
CA ALA A 44 18.43 3.80 -3.45
C ALA A 44 18.92 3.86 -4.90
N ALA A 45 20.14 4.37 -5.12
CA ALA A 45 20.87 4.15 -6.37
C ALA A 45 20.98 2.62 -6.56
N THR A 46 20.31 2.08 -7.58
CA THR A 46 20.10 0.63 -7.81
C THR A 46 19.07 -0.09 -6.91
N ALA A 47 17.94 0.56 -6.58
CA ALA A 47 16.79 -0.17 -6.04
C ALA A 47 16.36 -1.29 -6.98
N LEU A 48 16.24 -2.54 -6.50
CA LEU A 48 15.61 -3.62 -7.23
C LEU A 48 14.19 -3.76 -6.69
N ILE A 49 13.22 -3.41 -7.53
CA ILE A 49 11.80 -3.50 -7.18
C ILE A 49 11.22 -4.59 -8.07
N GLU A 50 10.87 -5.71 -7.47
CA GLU A 50 10.21 -6.83 -8.14
C GLU A 50 8.71 -6.87 -7.85
N GLY A 51 8.31 -6.42 -6.66
CA GLY A 51 6.92 -6.14 -6.35
C GLY A 51 6.74 -5.79 -4.89
N LEU A 52 5.63 -5.12 -4.58
CA LEU A 52 5.20 -4.88 -3.21
C LEU A 52 3.75 -5.33 -3.07
N ILE A 53 3.43 -5.84 -1.88
CA ILE A 53 2.07 -6.19 -1.49
C ILE A 53 1.76 -5.47 -0.18
N ALA A 54 0.71 -4.66 -0.18
CA ALA A 54 0.09 -4.10 1.00
C ALA A 54 -1.23 -4.83 1.32
N VAL A 55 -1.46 -5.08 2.61
CA VAL A 55 -2.64 -5.74 3.15
C VAL A 55 -3.27 -4.81 4.16
N VAL A 56 -4.56 -4.52 3.98
CA VAL A 56 -5.36 -3.71 4.91
C VAL A 56 -6.37 -4.62 5.59
N THR A 57 -6.48 -4.48 6.90
CA THR A 57 -7.43 -5.23 7.74
C THR A 57 -8.25 -4.28 8.58
N CYS A 58 -9.52 -4.63 8.79
CA CYS A 58 -10.45 -3.90 9.64
C CYS A 58 -11.33 -4.91 10.38
N PRO A 59 -11.68 -4.69 11.66
CA PRO A 59 -12.60 -5.55 12.39
C PRO A 59 -13.98 -5.70 11.76
N LEU A 60 -14.41 -4.73 10.95
CA LEU A 60 -15.70 -4.77 10.26
C LEU A 60 -15.68 -5.66 9.01
N TRP A 61 -14.51 -6.15 8.59
CA TRP A 61 -14.36 -6.92 7.36
C TRP A 61 -14.17 -8.39 7.72
N GLY A 62 -14.89 -9.28 7.03
CA GLY A 62 -14.64 -10.73 7.14
C GLY A 62 -13.38 -11.21 6.41
N VAL A 63 -12.78 -10.35 5.57
CA VAL A 63 -11.60 -10.65 4.76
C VAL A 63 -10.67 -9.43 4.65
N PRO A 64 -9.34 -9.63 4.55
CA PRO A 64 -8.40 -8.55 4.27
C PRO A 64 -8.54 -8.03 2.84
N VAL A 65 -8.28 -6.73 2.63
CA VAL A 65 -8.13 -6.15 1.28
C VAL A 65 -6.65 -6.07 0.95
N THR A 66 -6.25 -6.59 -0.21
CA THR A 66 -4.85 -6.65 -0.62
C THR A 66 -4.66 -5.84 -1.90
N VAL A 67 -3.65 -4.98 -1.95
CA VAL A 67 -3.21 -4.29 -3.17
C VAL A 67 -1.75 -4.58 -3.42
N GLY A 68 -1.40 -4.84 -4.67
CA GLY A 68 -0.04 -5.12 -5.07
C GLY A 68 0.34 -4.34 -6.32
N THR A 69 1.64 -4.16 -6.50
CA THR A 69 2.20 -3.69 -7.75
C THR A 69 3.38 -4.56 -8.16
N ALA A 70 3.50 -4.76 -9.48
CA ALA A 70 4.65 -5.39 -10.08
C ALA A 70 5.77 -4.37 -10.20
N GLY A 71 6.96 -4.77 -9.82
CA GLY A 71 8.17 -3.99 -10.02
C GLY A 71 8.68 -4.08 -11.46
N GLY A 72 9.69 -3.24 -11.76
CA GLY A 72 10.30 -3.14 -13.08
C GLY A 72 11.74 -3.67 -13.15
N GLY A 73 12.20 -4.40 -12.13
CA GLY A 73 13.58 -4.87 -12.03
C GLY A 73 14.55 -3.79 -11.50
N LEU A 74 15.83 -3.91 -11.89
CA LEU A 74 16.92 -3.03 -11.45
C LEU A 74 16.69 -1.58 -11.92
N ARG A 75 16.69 -0.65 -10.97
CA ARG A 75 16.51 0.79 -11.22
C ARG A 75 17.87 1.42 -11.51
N THR A 76 18.26 1.46 -12.78
CA THR A 76 19.38 2.29 -13.28
C THR A 76 18.83 3.41 -14.16
N ALA A 77 19.44 4.60 -14.15
CA ALA A 77 18.95 5.69 -14.98
C ALA A 77 19.31 5.46 -16.46
N PRO A 78 18.37 5.57 -17.43
CA PRO A 78 16.93 5.82 -17.27
C PRO A 78 16.13 4.54 -16.95
N THR A 79 15.15 4.64 -16.04
CA THR A 79 14.35 3.51 -15.58
C THR A 79 12.87 3.67 -15.98
N LEU A 80 12.19 2.57 -16.33
CA LEU A 80 10.78 2.57 -16.69
C LEU A 80 9.90 2.93 -15.47
N PRO A 81 8.77 3.62 -15.63
CA PRO A 81 7.87 3.89 -14.51
C PRO A 81 7.33 2.59 -13.89
N ILE A 82 7.17 2.56 -12.57
CA ILE A 82 6.53 1.44 -11.87
C ILE A 82 5.02 1.66 -11.98
N PRO A 83 4.23 0.65 -12.38
CA PRO A 83 2.78 0.79 -12.41
C PRO A 83 2.25 1.07 -11.00
N VAL A 84 1.21 1.89 -10.93
CA VAL A 84 0.47 2.08 -9.68
C VAL A 84 -0.35 0.81 -9.44
N GLY A 85 -0.22 0.20 -8.27
CA GLY A 85 -1.06 -0.90 -7.85
C GLY A 85 -2.46 -0.37 -7.56
N ILE A 86 -3.49 -0.96 -8.17
CA ILE A 86 -4.88 -0.54 -7.96
C ILE A 86 -5.69 -1.79 -7.63
N GLN A 87 -6.37 -1.76 -6.49
CA GLN A 87 -7.33 -2.78 -6.11
C GLN A 87 -8.69 -2.11 -5.88
N ASN A 88 -9.69 -2.51 -6.65
CA ASN A 88 -11.07 -2.15 -6.36
C ASN A 88 -11.58 -3.04 -5.22
N CYS A 89 -12.27 -2.43 -4.27
CA CYS A 89 -12.91 -3.12 -3.16
C CYS A 89 -14.26 -2.44 -2.88
N ASP A 90 -15.11 -3.09 -2.11
CA ASP A 90 -16.35 -2.49 -1.61
C ASP A 90 -16.56 -3.02 -0.20
N VAL A 91 -15.93 -2.34 0.77
CA VAL A 91 -15.95 -2.75 2.17
C VAL A 91 -16.36 -1.58 3.06
N GLN A 92 -17.17 -1.88 4.06
CA GLN A 92 -17.71 -0.89 4.98
C GLN A 92 -16.62 -0.26 5.84
N ILE A 93 -16.68 1.05 6.06
CA ILE A 93 -15.79 1.76 7.00
C ILE A 93 -16.61 2.60 7.96
N GLN A 94 -16.04 2.83 9.14
CA GLN A 94 -16.68 3.60 10.18
C GLN A 94 -15.65 4.49 10.87
N THR A 95 -16.00 5.77 11.09
CA THR A 95 -15.15 6.68 11.88
C THR A 95 -14.93 6.11 13.28
N GLY A 96 -13.68 6.15 13.75
CA GLY A 96 -13.26 5.55 15.01
C GLY A 96 -13.04 4.03 14.97
N VAL A 97 -13.20 3.38 13.81
CA VAL A 97 -12.77 2.01 13.59
C VAL A 97 -11.53 2.00 12.71
N ASP A 98 -10.46 1.46 13.28
CA ASP A 98 -9.12 1.53 12.72
C ASP A 98 -8.87 0.53 11.57
N LEU A 99 -8.17 1.01 10.55
CA LEU A 99 -7.64 0.23 9.44
C LEU A 99 -6.16 -0.06 9.72
N LYS A 100 -5.83 -1.33 9.94
CA LYS A 100 -4.44 -1.76 10.07
C LYS A 100 -3.85 -2.04 8.69
N CYS A 101 -2.80 -1.30 8.33
CA CYS A 101 -2.12 -1.39 7.05
C CYS A 101 -0.72 -2.01 7.24
N GLU A 102 -0.48 -3.12 6.56
CA GLU A 102 0.81 -3.83 6.57
C GLU A 102 1.33 -4.00 5.15
N ILE A 103 2.64 -4.04 4.97
CA ILE A 103 3.27 -4.14 3.65
C ILE A 103 4.50 -5.04 3.68
N LYS A 104 4.80 -5.66 2.54
CA LYS A 104 6.02 -6.45 2.31
C LYS A 104 6.52 -6.33 0.89
N ASN A 105 7.81 -6.58 0.71
CA ASN A 105 8.40 -6.81 -0.60
C ASN A 105 8.08 -8.23 -1.09
N VAL A 106 7.77 -8.35 -2.38
CA VAL A 106 7.66 -9.61 -3.09
C VAL A 106 8.98 -9.85 -3.82
N SER A 107 9.72 -10.83 -3.31
CA SER A 107 10.96 -11.43 -3.83
C SER A 107 11.86 -10.54 -4.69
N ALA A 108 13.02 -10.18 -4.15
CA ALA A 108 14.29 -10.18 -4.88
C ALA A 108 15.28 -11.04 -4.07
N ASP A 109 16.23 -11.72 -4.72
CA ASP A 109 17.32 -12.43 -4.03
C ASP A 109 18.16 -11.46 -3.18
N THR A 110 18.27 -10.21 -3.64
CA THR A 110 18.90 -9.10 -2.91
C THR A 110 17.83 -8.10 -2.50
N LEU A 111 17.67 -7.92 -1.19
CA LEU A 111 16.72 -6.95 -0.63
C LEU A 111 17.22 -5.52 -0.82
N VAL A 112 16.37 -4.65 -1.35
CA VAL A 112 16.67 -3.22 -1.45
C VAL A 112 15.58 -2.42 -0.78
N THR A 113 15.98 -1.30 -0.17
CA THR A 113 15.05 -0.34 0.43
C THR A 113 14.17 0.26 -0.65
N VAL A 114 12.88 0.08 -0.50
CA VAL A 114 11.85 0.68 -1.35
C VAL A 114 11.03 1.66 -0.54
N GLU A 115 10.49 2.66 -1.23
CA GLU A 115 9.55 3.61 -0.64
C GLU A 115 8.18 3.39 -1.25
N ALA A 116 7.15 3.39 -0.42
CA ALA A 116 5.79 3.21 -0.89
C ALA A 116 4.79 4.02 -0.09
N THR A 117 3.73 4.47 -0.77
CA THR A 117 2.58 5.16 -0.18
C THR A 117 1.32 4.37 -0.50
N LEU A 118 0.52 4.09 0.53
CA LEU A 118 -0.78 3.45 0.39
C LEU A 118 -1.87 4.51 0.53
N ILE A 119 -2.75 4.58 -0.46
CA ILE A 119 -3.85 5.53 -0.52
C ILE A 119 -5.17 4.77 -0.53
N GLY A 120 -6.11 5.18 0.33
CA GLY A 120 -7.49 4.71 0.32
C GLY A 120 -8.38 5.70 -0.42
N VAL A 121 -9.30 5.19 -1.23
CA VAL A 121 -10.39 5.97 -1.84
C VAL A 121 -11.69 5.57 -1.16
N PHE A 122 -12.39 6.56 -0.64
CA PHE A 122 -13.55 6.41 0.21
C PHE A 122 -14.78 7.08 -0.40
N GLU A 123 -15.95 6.51 -0.13
CA GLU A 123 -17.26 7.03 -0.50
C GLU A 123 -18.14 7.16 0.76
N GLY A 124 -18.57 8.39 1.06
CA GLY A 124 -19.41 8.72 2.22
C GLY A 124 -19.70 10.21 2.38
#